data_AF-A0A6V7I359-F1
#
_entry.id   AF-A0A6V7I359-F1
#
_cell.length_a   1.000
_cell.length_b   1.000
_cell.length_c   1.000
_cell.angle_alpha   90.00
_cell.angle_beta   90.00
_cell.angle_gamma   90.00
#
_symmetry.space_group_name_H-M   'P 1'
#
loop_
_entity.id
_entity.type
_entity.pdbx_description
1 polymer ?
#
loop_
_entity_poly.entity_id
_entity_poly.type
_entity_poly.pdbx_seq_one_letter_code
_entity_poly.pdbx_strand_id
1 'polypeptide(L)'
;GIYGDTIFLDPTTEEEELCSTAPPKTGKFADHGLVMQACMSQHEQVSEIHFIGDIDLNNVKPILDKLTAASNDICQVVQQRLVKSVIKTVKQRQRDGMEVDVKKE
;
A
#
# COMPACT_ATOMS: atom_id res chain seq x y z
N GLY A 1 7.30 -5.85 -5.32
CA GLY A 1 8.55 -6.27 -5.95
C GLY A 1 8.47 -6.18 -7.46
N ILE A 2 9.61 -6.06 -8.12
CA ILE A 2 9.77 -6.01 -9.56
C ILE A 2 10.78 -7.08 -9.97
N TYR A 3 10.47 -7.81 -11.04
CA TYR A 3 11.38 -8.76 -11.66
C TYR A 3 11.10 -8.85 -13.16
N GLY A 4 11.99 -8.27 -13.96
CA GLY A 4 11.75 -7.99 -15.38
C GLY A 4 10.51 -7.10 -15.55
N ASP A 5 9.56 -7.57 -16.36
CA ASP A 5 8.30 -6.86 -16.63
C ASP A 5 7.20 -7.14 -15.59
N THR A 6 7.47 -8.02 -14.61
CA THR A 6 6.46 -8.44 -13.64
C THR A 6 6.53 -7.58 -12.38
N ILE A 7 5.37 -7.09 -11.94
CA ILE A 7 5.21 -6.33 -10.71
C ILE A 7 4.37 -7.15 -9.74
N PHE A 8 4.96 -7.47 -8.58
CA PHE A 8 4.33 -8.12 -7.45
C PHE A 8 3.87 -7.04 -6.45
N LEU A 9 2.57 -6.95 -6.19
CA LEU A 9 2.01 -6.10 -5.14
C LEU A 9 1.89 -6.91 -3.86
N ASP A 10 2.36 -6.35 -2.74
CA ASP A 10 2.42 -7.05 -1.44
C ASP A 10 3.13 -8.42 -1.55
N PRO A 11 4.40 -8.43 -1.99
CA PRO A 11 5.09 -9.67 -2.33
C PRO A 11 5.24 -10.59 -1.10
N THR A 12 5.18 -11.91 -1.34
CA THR A 12 5.56 -12.88 -0.31
C THR A 12 7.08 -12.90 -0.11
N THR A 13 7.56 -13.55 0.95
CA THR A 13 8.99 -13.72 1.21
C THR A 13 9.73 -14.30 0.00
N GLU A 14 9.15 -15.31 -0.66
CA GLU A 14 9.76 -15.95 -1.83
C GLU A 14 9.80 -15.00 -3.04
N GLU A 15 8.76 -14.17 -3.22
CA GLU A 15 8.71 -13.16 -4.28
C GLU A 15 9.68 -12.00 -4.01
N GLU A 16 9.87 -11.61 -2.75
CA GLU A 16 10.86 -10.62 -2.33
C GLU A 16 12.29 -11.11 -2.59
N GLU A 17 12.57 -12.36 -2.25
CA GLU A 17 13.86 -13.00 -2.56
C GLU A 17 14.11 -13.02 -4.07
N LEU A 18 13.10 -13.41 -4.86
CA LEU A 18 13.19 -13.37 -6.31
C LEU A 18 13.52 -11.97 -6.84
N CYS A 19 12.78 -10.94 -6.39
CA CYS A 19 12.98 -9.54 -6.78
C CYS A 19 14.34 -8.99 -6.34
N SER A 20 14.96 -9.57 -5.31
CA SER A 20 16.28 -9.18 -4.81
C SER A 20 17.43 -9.80 -5.61
N THR A 21 17.14 -10.75 -6.50
CA THR A 21 18.13 -11.37 -7.38
C THR A 21 18.11 -10.74 -8.77
N ALA A 22 19.28 -10.50 -9.34
CA ALA A 22 19.38 -10.00 -10.70
C ALA A 22 18.85 -11.06 -11.70
N PRO A 23 18.01 -10.68 -12.68
CA PRO A 23 17.56 -11.58 -13.72
C PRO A 23 18.74 -12.14 -14.53
N PRO A 24 18.66 -13.37 -15.05
CA PRO A 24 19.68 -13.90 -15.96
C PRO A 24 19.90 -12.95 -17.13
N LYS A 25 21.16 -12.58 -17.41
CA LYS A 25 21.62 -11.56 -18.39
C LYS A 25 21.33 -11.89 -19.87
N THR A 26 20.14 -12.39 -20.19
CA THR A 26 19.75 -12.88 -21.51
C THR A 26 18.63 -12.08 -22.17
N GLY A 27 18.34 -10.86 -21.71
CA GLY A 27 17.32 -10.00 -22.31
C GLY A 27 17.44 -8.52 -21.96
N LYS A 28 16.61 -7.70 -22.62
CA LYS A 28 16.48 -6.24 -22.44
C LYS A 28 15.87 -5.82 -21.09
N PHE A 29 15.53 -6.76 -20.22
CA PHE A 29 14.78 -6.54 -19.00
C PHE A 29 15.67 -6.89 -17.80
N ALA A 30 16.36 -5.87 -17.29
CA ALA A 30 17.24 -5.97 -16.13
C ALA A 30 16.58 -5.47 -14.83
N ASP A 31 15.36 -4.95 -14.93
CA ASP A 31 14.64 -4.35 -13.81
C ASP A 31 14.39 -5.41 -12.73
N HIS A 32 14.90 -5.14 -11.54
CA HIS A 32 14.64 -5.96 -10.37
C HIS A 32 14.74 -5.11 -9.12
N GLY A 33 13.92 -5.43 -8.13
CA GLY A 33 14.02 -4.79 -6.85
C GLY A 33 12.71 -4.67 -6.10
N LEU A 34 12.80 -3.97 -4.98
CA LEU A 34 11.68 -3.67 -4.11
C LEU A 34 11.47 -2.16 -4.09
N VAL A 35 10.21 -1.77 -4.25
CA VAL A 35 9.76 -0.39 -4.11
C VAL A 35 8.66 -0.39 -3.05
N MET A 36 8.89 0.38 -2.00
CA MET A 36 7.92 0.60 -0.94
C MET A 36 7.54 2.07 -0.94
N GLN A 37 6.24 2.34 -0.74
CA GLN A 37 5.69 3.68 -0.78
C GLN A 37 4.69 3.87 0.35
N ALA A 38 4.82 4.98 1.07
CA ALA A 38 3.82 5.44 2.03
C ALA A 38 3.06 6.65 1.47
N CYS A 39 1.74 6.66 1.63
CA CYS A 39 0.86 7.68 1.08
C CYS A 39 -0.03 8.32 2.15
N MET A 40 -0.26 9.62 2.01
CA MET A 40 -1.34 10.35 2.65
C MET A 40 -2.48 10.53 1.66
N SER A 41 -3.41 9.58 1.62
CA SER A 41 -4.51 9.55 0.63
C SER A 41 -5.39 10.80 0.63
N GLN A 42 -5.51 11.52 1.75
CA GLN A 42 -6.31 12.75 1.85
C GLN A 42 -5.70 13.94 1.07
N HIS A 43 -4.39 13.93 0.85
CA HIS A 43 -3.65 14.99 0.18
C HIS A 43 -3.03 14.52 -1.15
N GLU A 44 -3.35 13.31 -1.60
CA GLU A 44 -2.75 12.66 -2.77
C GLU A 44 -1.21 12.72 -2.75
N GLN A 45 -0.63 12.70 -1.55
CA GLN A 45 0.78 12.96 -1.34
C GLN A 45 1.52 11.69 -0.94
N VAL A 46 2.67 11.47 -1.56
CA VAL A 46 3.63 10.45 -1.13
C VAL A 46 4.48 11.01 0.01
N SER A 47 4.44 10.36 1.17
CA SER A 47 5.20 10.77 2.35
C SER A 47 6.60 10.18 2.37
N GLU A 48 6.76 8.96 1.86
CA GLU A 48 8.03 8.24 1.85
C GLU A 48 8.09 7.27 0.67
N ILE A 49 9.28 7.14 0.09
CA ILE A 49 9.60 6.16 -0.95
C ILE A 49 10.91 5.49 -0.53
N HIS A 50 10.90 4.16 -0.52
CA HIS A 50 12.10 3.35 -0.34
C HIS A 50 12.29 2.45 -1.55
N PHE A 51 13.53 2.36 -2.01
CA PHE A 51 13.90 1.65 -3.22
C PHE A 51 15.14 0.82 -2.96
N ILE A 52 15.10 -0.45 -3.37
CA ILE A 52 16.23 -1.38 -3.31
C ILE A 52 16.27 -2.14 -4.63
N GLY A 53 17.37 -2.08 -5.37
CA GLY A 53 17.54 -2.84 -6.62
C GLY A 53 18.09 -2.00 -7.77
N ASP A 54 17.79 -2.41 -9.00
CA ASP A 54 18.16 -1.73 -10.24
C ASP A 54 16.94 -1.70 -11.17
N ILE A 55 16.41 -0.51 -11.44
CA ILE A 55 15.17 -0.31 -12.19
C ILE A 55 15.37 0.88 -13.12
N ASP A 56 14.96 0.73 -14.38
CA ASP A 56 14.96 1.81 -15.35
C ASP A 56 14.09 2.98 -14.86
N LEU A 57 14.64 4.19 -14.90
CA LEU A 57 13.95 5.42 -14.49
C LEU A 57 12.62 5.64 -15.24
N ASN A 58 12.51 5.17 -16.49
CA ASN A 58 11.28 5.23 -17.27
C ASN A 58 10.15 4.39 -16.66
N ASN A 59 10.51 3.35 -15.89
CA ASN A 59 9.55 2.45 -15.23
C ASN A 59 9.19 2.90 -13.81
N VAL A 60 9.99 3.78 -13.19
CA VAL A 60 9.72 4.27 -11.82
C VAL A 60 8.36 4.94 -11.69
N LYS A 61 8.03 5.88 -12.59
CA LYS A 61 6.73 6.59 -12.52
C LYS A 61 5.52 5.64 -12.58
N PRO A 62 5.38 4.75 -13.59
CA PRO A 62 4.23 3.87 -13.65
C PRO A 62 4.16 2.88 -12.47
N ILE A 63 5.30 2.51 -11.88
CA ILE A 63 5.34 1.71 -10.64
C ILE A 63 4.75 2.50 -9.46
N LEU A 64 5.19 3.74 -9.24
CA LEU A 64 4.68 4.58 -8.15
C LEU A 64 3.19 4.91 -8.32
N ASP A 65 2.73 5.12 -9.56
CA ASP A 65 1.31 5.34 -9.85
C ASP A 65 0.47 4.09 -9.45
N LYS A 66 0.97 2.87 -9.74
CA LYS A 66 0.34 1.60 -9.31
C LYS A 66 0.34 1.44 -7.79
N LEU A 67 1.45 1.76 -7.11
CA LEU A 67 1.53 1.70 -5.65
C LEU A 67 0.58 2.70 -4.98
N THR A 68 0.45 3.89 -5.55
CA THR A 68 -0.50 4.91 -5.07
C THR A 68 -1.94 4.41 -5.17
N ALA A 69 -2.31 3.82 -6.30
CA ALA A 69 -3.64 3.24 -6.49
C ALA A 69 -3.93 2.13 -5.45
N ALA A 70 -2.99 1.20 -5.26
CA ALA A 70 -3.12 0.13 -4.28
C ALA A 70 -3.22 0.67 -2.84
N SER A 71 -2.43 1.69 -2.50
CA SER A 71 -2.49 2.35 -1.18
C SER A 71 -3.84 3.00 -0.92
N ASN A 72 -4.43 3.64 -1.93
CA ASN A 72 -5.75 4.24 -1.84
C ASN A 72 -6.86 3.19 -1.64
N ASP A 73 -6.79 2.06 -2.34
CA ASP A 73 -7.74 0.96 -2.16
C ASP A 73 -7.68 0.39 -0.74
N ILE A 74 -6.46 0.19 -0.20
CA ILE A 74 -6.26 -0.24 1.19
C ILE A 74 -6.84 0.79 2.17
N CYS A 75 -6.60 2.09 1.93
CA CYS A 75 -7.13 3.16 2.77
C CYS A 75 -8.66 3.11 2.87
N GLN A 76 -9.35 2.89 1.76
CA GLN A 76 -10.82 2.75 1.74
C GLN A 76 -11.28 1.56 2.58
N VAL A 77 -10.62 0.40 2.46
CA VAL A 77 -10.96 -0.79 3.26
C VAL A 77 -10.76 -0.52 4.75
N VAL A 78 -9.65 0.12 5.13
CA VAL A 78 -9.36 0.49 6.52
C VAL A 78 -10.42 1.45 7.07
N GLN A 79 -10.78 2.49 6.32
CA GLN A 79 -11.82 3.44 6.70
C GLN A 79 -13.19 2.76 6.90
N GLN A 80 -13.60 1.89 5.97
CA GLN A 80 -14.85 1.14 6.09
C GLN A 80 -14.86 0.25 7.35
N ARG A 81 -13.72 -0.40 7.65
CA ARG A 81 -13.58 -1.23 8.86
C ARG A 81 -13.64 -0.38 10.13
N LEU A 82 -12.99 0.79 10.13
CA LEU A 82 -13.02 1.71 11.25
C LEU A 82 -14.44 2.20 11.54
N VAL A 83 -15.16 2.66 10.51
CA VAL A 83 -16.57 3.11 10.64
C VAL A 83 -17.45 1.98 11.20
N LYS A 84 -17.33 0.76 10.66
CA LYS A 84 -18.08 -0.41 11.17
C LYS A 84 -17.77 -0.68 12.65
N SER A 85 -16.50 -0.57 13.04
CA SER A 85 -16.07 -0.76 14.43
C SER A 85 -16.64 0.30 15.36
N VAL A 86 -16.55 1.58 14.98
CA VAL A 86 -17.10 2.71 15.75
C VAL A 86 -18.61 2.57 15.91
N ILE A 87 -19.35 2.30 14.83
CA ILE A 87 -20.80 2.11 14.88
C ILE A 87 -21.17 0.94 15.81
N LYS A 88 -20.44 -0.18 15.73
CA LYS A 88 -20.68 -1.34 16.61
C LYS A 88 -20.48 -0.95 18.08
N THR A 89 -19.41 -0.24 18.39
CA THR A 89 -19.10 0.21 19.76
C THR A 89 -20.14 1.20 20.28
N VAL A 90 -20.57 2.17 19.48
CA VAL A 90 -21.62 3.12 19.86
C VAL A 90 -22.93 2.40 20.14
N LYS A 91 -23.35 1.47 19.27
CA LYS A 91 -24.56 0.66 19.49
C LYS A 91 -24.47 -0.22 20.74
N GLN A 92 -23.28 -0.73 21.06
CA GLN A 92 -23.09 -1.52 22.27
C GLN A 92 -23.23 -0.65 23.53
N ARG A 93 -22.60 0.53 23.58
CA ARG A 93 -22.72 1.47 24.71
C ARG A 93 -24.16 1.92 24.97
N GLN A 94 -24.93 2.15 23.90
CA GLN A 94 -26.36 2.46 24.01
C GLN A 94 -27.17 1.30 24.62
N ARG A 95 -26.83 0.05 24.31
CA ARG A 95 -27.46 -1.13 24.94
C ARG A 95 -27.07 -1.29 26.41
N ASP A 96 -25.84 -0.94 26.75
CA ASP A 96 -25.29 -1.07 28.10
C ASP A 96 -25.66 0.11 29.03
N GLY A 97 -26.53 1.03 28.57
CA GLY A 97 -27.03 2.15 29.36
C GLY A 97 -26.00 3.25 29.65
N MET A 98 -24.87 3.27 28.95
CA MET A 98 -23.89 4.36 29.03
C MET A 98 -24.28 5.49 28.08
N GLU A 99 -24.56 6.69 28.61
CA GLU A 99 -24.82 7.90 27.80
C GLU A 99 -23.62 8.19 26.88
N VAL A 100 -23.90 8.33 25.58
CA VAL A 100 -22.93 8.79 24.59
C VAL A 100 -23.12 10.29 24.45
N ASP A 101 -22.33 11.05 25.19
CA ASP A 101 -22.31 12.51 25.11
C ASP A 101 -21.59 12.93 23.80
N VAL A 102 -22.36 12.95 22.70
CA VAL A 102 -21.88 13.50 21.43
C VAL A 102 -21.99 15.01 21.53
N LYS A 103 -20.93 15.67 21.99
CA LYS A 103 -20.80 17.13 21.88
C LYS A 103 -20.92 17.50 20.40
N LYS A 104 -22.02 18.17 20.05
CA LYS A 104 -22.15 18.92 18.80
C LYS A 104 -21.26 20.17 18.95
N GLU A 105 -20.19 20.23 18.18
CA GLU A 105 -19.53 21.51 17.82
C GLU A 105 -20.31 22.21 16.70
#